data_AF-A0A4S2ZE79-F1
#
_entry.id   AF-A0A4S2ZE79-F1
#
_cell.length_a   1.000
_cell.length_b   1.000
_cell.length_c   1.000
_cell.angle_alpha   90.00
_cell.angle_beta   90.00
_cell.angle_gamma   90.00
#
_symmetry.space_group_name_H-M   'P 1'
#
loop_
_entity.id
_entity.type
_entity.pdbx_description
1 polymer ?
#
loop_
_entity_poly.entity_id
_entity_poly.type
_entity_poly.pdbx_seq_one_letter_code
_entity_poly.pdbx_strand_id
1 'polypeptide(L)'
;MIVLGGYLIAPEAKRTQFPVVSDPDEEEVLAALSKLRHSSGVLVLRVKPEPEIGAYEVALHAENGRFIVMLSQHAEDGEHEVFTLRGAGEGNGFTYILGEAYPMAAVTENFGLICNCFKKFLLERKVSSDVWV
;
A
#
# COMPACT_ATOMS: atom_id res chain seq x y z
N MET A 1 -14.13 -3.73 -10.88
CA MET A 1 -12.80 -3.48 -11.48
C MET A 1 -11.84 -3.05 -10.39
N ILE A 2 -10.54 -3.26 -10.58
CA ILE A 2 -9.47 -2.69 -9.75
C ILE A 2 -8.90 -1.49 -10.50
N VAL A 3 -8.55 -0.43 -9.79
CA VAL A 3 -7.91 0.76 -10.37
C VAL A 3 -6.57 0.98 -9.70
N LEU A 4 -5.51 1.06 -10.50
CA LEU A 4 -4.21 1.52 -10.07
C LEU A 4 -4.10 3.03 -10.24
N GLY A 5 -3.52 3.69 -9.24
CA GLY A 5 -3.19 5.10 -9.29
C GLY A 5 -2.17 5.48 -8.21
N GLY A 6 -1.91 6.78 -8.06
CA GLY A 6 -0.96 7.29 -7.08
C GLY A 6 -0.16 8.46 -7.60
N TYR A 7 0.93 8.81 -6.91
CA TYR A 7 1.87 9.84 -7.34
C TYR A 7 3.28 9.61 -6.78
N LEU A 8 4.30 10.06 -7.51
CA LEU A 8 5.66 10.25 -7.02
C LEU A 8 5.82 11.66 -6.45
N ILE A 9 6.73 11.83 -5.49
CA ILE A 9 7.11 13.12 -4.90
C ILE A 9 8.60 13.34 -5.20
N ALA A 10 8.89 14.42 -5.93
CA ALA A 10 10.25 14.88 -6.19
C ALA A 10 10.84 15.60 -4.96
N PRO A 11 12.18 15.75 -4.86
CA PRO A 11 12.83 16.43 -3.74
C PRO A 11 12.30 17.85 -3.48
N GLU A 12 11.88 18.57 -4.51
CA GLU A 12 11.24 19.88 -4.42
C GLU A 12 9.75 19.84 -3.99
N ALA A 13 9.29 18.71 -3.44
CA ALA A 13 7.91 18.42 -3.04
C ALA A 13 6.88 18.43 -4.19
N LYS A 14 7.34 18.44 -5.45
CA LYS A 14 6.46 18.37 -6.62
C LYS A 14 5.90 16.96 -6.81
N ARG A 15 4.58 16.85 -6.99
CA ARG A 15 3.89 15.59 -7.25
C ARG A 15 3.78 15.29 -8.75
N THR A 16 4.09 14.05 -9.14
CA THR A 16 3.89 13.54 -10.50
C THR A 16 2.96 12.33 -10.43
N GLN A 17 1.78 12.41 -11.05
CA GLN A 17 0.80 11.34 -11.00
C GLN A 17 1.26 10.09 -11.75
N PHE A 18 0.95 8.92 -11.20
CA PHE A 18 0.94 7.70 -11.99
C PHE A 18 -0.21 7.74 -13.00
N PRO A 19 -0.04 7.17 -14.21
CA PRO A 19 -1.17 6.89 -15.07
C PRO A 19 -2.22 6.05 -14.33
N VAL A 20 -3.50 6.39 -14.51
CA VAL A 20 -4.59 5.60 -13.96
C VAL A 20 -4.81 4.40 -14.87
N VAL A 21 -4.69 3.19 -14.31
CA VAL A 21 -4.89 1.93 -15.05
C VAL A 21 -6.10 1.21 -14.48
N SER A 22 -7.03 0.81 -15.34
CA SER A 22 -8.20 0.01 -14.96
C SER A 22 -7.93 -1.46 -15.24
N ASP A 23 -8.25 -2.29 -14.26
CA ASP A 23 -7.98 -3.73 -14.21
C ASP A 23 -6.51 -4.06 -14.57
N PRO A 24 -5.54 -3.48 -13.83
CA PRO A 24 -4.13 -3.68 -14.12
C PRO A 24 -3.73 -5.15 -13.98
N ASP A 25 -2.82 -5.62 -14.82
CA ASP A 25 -2.19 -6.92 -14.63
C ASP A 25 -1.06 -6.88 -13.59
N GLU A 26 -0.52 -8.05 -13.23
CA GLU A 26 0.57 -8.14 -12.25
C GLU A 26 1.82 -7.36 -12.68
N GLU A 27 2.16 -7.38 -13.98
CA GLU A 27 3.35 -6.71 -14.51
C GLU A 27 3.22 -5.19 -14.37
N GLU A 28 2.07 -4.64 -14.71
CA GLU A 28 1.76 -3.22 -14.56
C GLU A 28 1.85 -2.76 -13.09
N VAL A 29 1.33 -3.56 -12.15
CA VAL A 29 1.43 -3.28 -10.72
C VAL A 29 2.88 -3.29 -10.26
N LEU A 30 3.66 -4.31 -10.63
CA LEU A 30 5.08 -4.41 -10.24
C LEU A 30 5.92 -3.31 -10.87
N ALA A 31 5.65 -2.95 -12.13
CA ALA A 31 6.31 -1.83 -12.79
C ALA A 31 6.04 -0.52 -12.05
N ALA A 32 4.80 -0.29 -11.60
CA ALA A 32 4.47 0.89 -10.82
C ALA A 32 5.15 0.91 -9.44
N LEU A 33 5.13 -0.21 -8.71
CA LEU A 33 5.83 -0.37 -7.43
C LEU A 33 7.33 -0.12 -7.56
N SER A 34 7.95 -0.60 -8.65
CA SER A 34 9.40 -0.46 -8.87
C SER A 34 9.86 1.00 -8.90
N LYS A 35 8.99 1.92 -9.37
CA LYS A 35 9.27 3.36 -9.39
C LYS A 35 9.34 3.98 -7.98
N LEU A 36 8.76 3.33 -6.97
CA LEU A 36 8.81 3.77 -5.57
C LEU A 36 9.94 3.14 -4.76
N ARG A 37 10.68 2.16 -5.31
CA ARG A 37 11.70 1.41 -4.57
C ARG A 37 12.75 2.30 -3.89
N HIS A 38 13.13 3.40 -4.54
CA HIS A 38 14.11 4.36 -4.03
C HIS A 38 13.61 5.80 -4.15
N SER A 39 12.29 5.98 -4.21
CA SER A 39 11.64 7.27 -4.38
C SER A 39 10.56 7.46 -3.33
N SER A 40 10.10 8.69 -3.20
CA SER A 40 9.00 9.01 -2.29
C SER A 40 7.70 9.11 -3.06
N GLY A 41 6.59 8.70 -2.46
CA GLY A 41 5.28 8.77 -3.09
C GLY A 41 4.29 7.77 -2.55
N VAL A 42 3.15 7.71 -3.24
CA VAL A 42 2.02 6.86 -2.90
C VAL A 42 1.59 6.06 -4.12
N LEU A 43 1.31 4.77 -3.94
CA LEU A 43 0.66 3.91 -4.93
C LEU A 43 -0.56 3.25 -4.31
N VAL A 44 -1.64 3.15 -5.07
CA VAL A 44 -2.92 2.62 -4.60
C VAL A 44 -3.48 1.66 -5.62
N LEU A 45 -3.95 0.50 -5.16
CA LEU A 45 -4.92 -0.33 -5.86
C LEU A 45 -6.26 -0.21 -5.14
N ARG A 46 -7.32 0.18 -5.85
CA ARG A 46 -8.66 0.33 -5.28
C ARG A 46 -9.71 -0.42 -6.08
N VAL A 47 -10.58 -1.16 -5.40
CA VAL A 47 -11.76 -1.80 -5.98
C VAL A 47 -12.83 -0.74 -6.27
N LYS A 48 -13.40 -0.77 -7.48
CA LYS A 48 -14.51 0.08 -7.91
C LYS A 48 -15.63 -0.76 -8.56
N PRO A 49 -16.91 -0.57 -8.18
CA PRO A 49 -17.35 0.20 -7.00
C PRO A 49 -16.79 -0.41 -5.71
N GLU A 50 -16.72 0.41 -4.66
CA GLU A 50 -16.31 -0.06 -3.33
C GLU A 50 -17.32 -1.11 -2.84
N PRO A 51 -16.86 -2.29 -2.38
CA PRO A 51 -17.74 -3.31 -1.83
C PRO A 51 -18.34 -2.87 -0.49
N GLU A 52 -19.50 -3.42 -0.13
CA GLU A 52 -20.10 -3.19 1.19
C GLU A 52 -19.34 -3.91 2.32
N ILE A 53 -18.73 -5.07 2.01
CA ILE A 53 -17.96 -5.90 2.94
C ILE A 53 -16.70 -6.40 2.23
N GLY A 54 -15.58 -6.39 2.95
CA GLY A 54 -14.29 -6.89 2.49
C GLY A 54 -13.31 -5.81 2.04
N ALA A 55 -12.12 -6.27 1.65
CA ALA A 55 -11.01 -5.39 1.27
C ALA A 55 -11.30 -4.62 -0.01
N TYR A 56 -11.07 -3.32 0.03
CA TYR A 56 -11.34 -2.42 -1.09
C TYR A 56 -10.15 -1.60 -1.53
N GLU A 57 -9.11 -1.48 -0.72
CA GLU A 57 -7.91 -0.72 -1.08
C GLU A 57 -6.65 -1.30 -0.44
N VAL A 58 -5.57 -1.38 -1.22
CA VAL A 58 -4.21 -1.46 -0.69
C VAL A 58 -3.41 -0.23 -1.13
N ALA A 59 -2.82 0.45 -0.16
CA ALA A 59 -2.05 1.67 -0.36
C ALA A 59 -0.62 1.48 0.15
N LEU A 60 0.36 1.89 -0.65
CA LEU A 60 1.77 1.98 -0.28
C LEU A 60 2.13 3.44 -0.11
N HIS A 61 2.64 3.83 1.06
CA HIS A 61 3.39 5.07 1.21
C HIS A 61 4.88 4.71 1.27
N ALA A 62 5.66 5.30 0.38
CA ALA A 62 7.10 5.09 0.29
C ALA A 62 7.84 6.40 0.55
N GLU A 63 8.95 6.31 1.29
CA GLU A 63 9.88 7.41 1.49
C GLU A 63 11.31 6.89 1.55
N ASN A 64 12.09 7.18 0.51
CA ASN A 64 13.53 6.86 0.43
C ASN A 64 13.88 5.39 0.77
N GLY A 65 13.09 4.43 0.27
CA GLY A 65 13.31 3.00 0.48
C GLY A 65 12.70 2.42 1.77
N ARG A 66 12.01 3.24 2.56
CA ARG A 66 11.15 2.80 3.65
C ARG A 66 9.69 2.81 3.20
N PHE A 67 8.94 1.82 3.66
CA PHE A 67 7.60 1.53 3.17
C PHE A 67 6.64 1.31 4.33
N ILE A 68 5.43 1.85 4.20
CA ILE A 68 4.27 1.39 4.96
C ILE A 68 3.18 0.99 3.98
N VAL A 69 2.60 -0.18 4.20
CA VAL A 69 1.45 -0.66 3.44
C VAL A 69 0.24 -0.69 4.34
N MET A 70 -0.87 -0.17 3.82
CA MET A 70 -2.14 -0.11 4.49
C MET A 70 -3.17 -0.85 3.64
N LEU A 71 -3.91 -1.75 4.27
CA LEU A 71 -5.01 -2.50 3.67
C LEU A 71 -6.31 -2.04 4.31
N SER A 72 -7.19 -1.46 3.51
CA SER A 72 -8.49 -0.96 3.93
C SER A 72 -9.60 -1.92 3.55
N GLN A 73 -10.49 -2.19 4.51
CA GLN A 73 -11.67 -3.02 4.30
C GLN A 73 -12.88 -2.49 5.05
N HIS A 74 -14.05 -3.00 4.67
CA HIS A 74 -15.25 -2.96 5.49
C HIS A 74 -15.42 -4.29 6.21
N ALA A 75 -15.56 -4.25 7.53
CA ALA A 75 -15.84 -5.41 8.36
C ALA A 75 -17.28 -5.92 8.14
N GLU A 76 -17.63 -7.05 8.75
CA GLU A 76 -18.97 -7.65 8.59
C GLU A 76 -20.09 -6.77 9.19
N ASP A 77 -19.77 -5.92 10.16
CA ASP A 77 -20.68 -4.93 10.73
C ASP A 77 -20.73 -3.61 9.93
N GLY A 78 -19.96 -3.52 8.84
CA GLY A 78 -19.85 -2.35 7.97
C GLY A 78 -18.87 -1.28 8.49
N GLU A 79 -18.17 -1.53 9.59
CA GLU A 79 -17.15 -0.61 10.09
C GLU A 79 -15.90 -0.62 9.19
N HIS A 80 -15.25 0.54 9.11
CA HIS A 80 -14.03 0.70 8.34
C HIS A 80 -12.81 0.27 9.17
N GLU A 81 -12.01 -0.65 8.63
CA GLU A 81 -10.77 -1.10 9.24
C GLU A 81 -9.56 -0.85 8.34
N VAL A 82 -8.44 -0.49 8.95
CA VAL A 82 -7.14 -0.34 8.29
C VAL A 82 -6.14 -1.24 8.98
N PHE A 83 -5.56 -2.15 8.22
CA PHE A 83 -4.50 -3.04 8.67
C PHE A 83 -3.15 -2.61 8.12
N THR A 84 -2.11 -2.82 8.91
CA THR A 84 -0.71 -2.62 8.49
C THR A 84 0.05 -3.94 8.58
N LEU A 85 1.30 -3.96 8.13
CA LEU A 85 2.09 -5.19 8.18
C LEU A 85 2.48 -5.55 9.61
N ARG A 86 2.24 -6.80 10.01
CA ARG A 86 2.61 -7.30 11.33
C ARG A 86 4.12 -7.51 11.43
N GLY A 87 4.78 -6.78 12.32
CA GLY A 87 6.19 -7.02 12.66
C GLY A 87 7.14 -6.89 11.46
N ALA A 88 6.79 -6.06 10.49
CA ALA A 88 7.57 -5.87 9.27
C ALA A 88 8.80 -4.97 9.48
N GLY A 89 8.82 -4.22 10.60
CA GLY A 89 9.94 -3.43 11.07
C GLY A 89 10.44 -3.86 12.43
N GLU A 90 11.63 -3.36 12.79
CA GLU A 90 12.26 -3.60 14.07
C GLU A 90 12.17 -2.37 14.98
N GLY A 91 11.97 -2.60 16.28
CA GLY A 91 12.03 -1.55 17.30
C GLY A 91 10.67 -1.11 17.85
N ASN A 92 10.75 -0.29 18.89
CA ASN A 92 9.60 0.27 19.60
C ASN A 92 9.50 1.77 19.31
N GLY A 93 8.29 2.30 19.27
CA GLY A 93 8.02 3.73 19.05
C GLY A 93 7.54 4.05 17.64
N PHE A 94 7.77 5.29 17.22
CA PHE A 94 7.23 5.84 15.97
C PHE A 94 8.35 6.37 15.07
N THR A 95 8.13 6.26 13.76
CA THR A 95 8.93 6.91 12.72
C THR A 95 8.01 7.69 11.80
N TYR A 96 8.58 8.48 10.90
CA TYR A 96 7.81 9.29 9.95
C TYR A 96 7.99 8.78 8.53
N ILE A 97 6.89 8.72 7.80
CA ILE A 97 6.85 8.46 6.35
C ILE A 97 5.95 9.53 5.74
N LEU A 98 6.52 10.34 4.83
CA LEU A 98 5.81 11.45 4.17
C LEU A 98 5.22 12.48 5.14
N GLY A 99 5.88 12.67 6.29
CA GLY A 99 5.46 13.62 7.33
C GLY A 99 4.46 13.06 8.36
N GLU A 100 3.91 11.86 8.14
CA GLU A 100 2.97 11.22 9.06
C GLU A 100 3.69 10.22 9.98
N ALA A 101 3.26 10.15 11.24
CA ALA A 101 3.85 9.26 12.24
C ALA A 101 3.24 7.85 12.17
N TYR A 102 4.10 6.84 12.10
CA TYR A 102 3.73 5.42 12.06
C TYR A 102 4.52 4.60 13.07
N PRO A 103 3.93 3.53 13.63
CA PRO A 103 4.67 2.58 14.46
C PRO A 103 5.86 2.01 13.68
N MET A 104 7.05 1.98 14.29
CA MET A 104 8.24 1.40 13.63
C MET A 104 8.02 -0.05 13.22
N ALA A 105 7.27 -0.82 14.01
CA ALA A 105 6.93 -2.22 13.72
C ALA A 105 6.11 -2.43 12.42
N ALA A 106 5.46 -1.38 11.91
CA ALA A 106 4.66 -1.42 10.69
C ALA A 106 5.43 -0.92 9.44
N VAL A 107 6.61 -0.32 9.63
CA VAL A 107 7.45 0.22 8.56
C VAL A 107 8.53 -0.77 8.19
N THR A 108 8.70 -1.05 6.89
CA THR A 108 9.67 -2.03 6.40
C THR A 108 10.51 -1.48 5.26
N GLU A 109 11.70 -2.05 5.08
CA GLU A 109 12.57 -1.83 3.91
C GLU A 109 12.50 -3.01 2.93
N ASN A 110 11.72 -4.05 3.27
CA ASN A 110 11.59 -5.25 2.46
C ASN A 110 10.65 -5.03 1.26
N PHE A 111 11.22 -4.56 0.15
CA PHE A 111 10.47 -4.33 -1.08
C PHE A 111 9.80 -5.60 -1.65
N GLY A 112 10.38 -6.78 -1.43
CA GLY A 112 9.79 -8.05 -1.85
C GLY A 112 8.49 -8.36 -1.12
N LEU A 113 8.43 -8.06 0.18
CA LEU A 113 7.21 -8.15 0.98
C LEU A 113 6.11 -7.22 0.43
N ILE A 114 6.48 -6.00 0.04
CA ILE A 114 5.54 -5.04 -0.56
C ILE A 114 4.94 -5.59 -1.86
N CYS A 115 5.79 -6.12 -2.75
CA CYS A 115 5.34 -6.73 -4.00
C CYS A 115 4.36 -7.88 -3.74
N ASN A 116 4.66 -8.76 -2.77
CA ASN A 116 3.79 -9.88 -2.43
C ASN A 116 2.43 -9.43 -1.89
N CYS A 117 2.38 -8.35 -1.10
CA CYS A 117 1.13 -7.79 -0.59
C CYS A 117 0.22 -7.31 -1.73
N PHE A 118 0.77 -6.57 -2.68
CA PHE A 118 0.02 -6.06 -3.83
C PHE A 118 -0.43 -7.19 -4.77
N LYS A 119 0.43 -8.18 -5.05
CA LYS A 119 0.05 -9.38 -5.81
C LYS A 119 -1.12 -10.11 -5.16
N LYS A 120 -1.03 -10.33 -3.85
CA LYS A 120 -2.09 -11.02 -3.10
C LYS A 120 -3.41 -10.26 -3.14
N PHE A 121 -3.37 -8.93 -2.96
CA PHE A 121 -4.57 -8.10 -3.09
C PHE A 121 -5.18 -8.20 -4.51
N LEU A 122 -4.34 -8.16 -5.55
CA LEU A 122 -4.78 -8.24 -6.94
C LEU A 122 -5.49 -9.57 -7.25
N LEU A 123 -4.96 -10.69 -6.74
CA LEU A 123 -5.49 -12.04 -6.99
C LEU A 123 -6.70 -12.39 -6.13
N GLU A 124 -6.62 -12.15 -4.83
CA GLU A 124 -7.56 -12.70 -3.86
C GLU A 124 -8.59 -11.68 -3.39
N ARG A 125 -8.27 -10.38 -3.46
CA ARG A 125 -9.04 -9.29 -2.84
C ARG A 125 -9.33 -9.56 -1.36
N LYS A 126 -8.39 -10.21 -0.65
CA LYS A 126 -8.55 -10.64 0.73
C LYS A 126 -7.34 -10.33 1.59
N VAL A 127 -7.63 -10.08 2.86
CA VAL A 127 -6.68 -10.13 3.97
C VAL A 127 -6.39 -11.60 4.26
N SER A 128 -5.11 -11.95 4.41
CA SER A 128 -4.74 -13.14 5.18
C SER A 128 -4.18 -12.65 6.50
N SER A 129 -4.73 -13.17 7.59
CA SER A 129 -4.37 -12.86 8.98
C SER A 129 -2.90 -13.07 9.32
N ASP A 130 -2.14 -13.73 8.44
CA ASP A 130 -0.73 -14.06 8.65
C ASP A 130 0.20 -12.88 8.31
N VAL A 131 -0.28 -11.91 7.50
CA VAL A 131 0.54 -10.80 6.98
C VAL A 131 0.14 -9.45 7.59
N TRP A 132 -1.13 -9.28 7.93
CA TRP A 132 -1.72 -8.00 8.32
C TRP A 132 -2.16 -8.03 9.79
N VAL A 133 -1.94 -6.92 10.51
CA VAL A 133 -2.39 -6.68 11.90
C VAL A 133 -2.92 -5.26 12.03
#